data_AF-A0A958QCK7-F1
#
_entry.id   AF-A0A958QCK7-F1
#
_cell.length_a   1.000
_cell.length_b   1.000
_cell.length_c   1.000
_cell.angle_alpha   90.00
_cell.angle_beta   90.00
_cell.angle_gamma   90.00
#
_symmetry.space_group_name_H-M   'P 1'
#
loop_
_entity.id
_entity.type
_entity.pdbx_description
1 polymer ?
#
loop_
_entity_poly.entity_id
_entity_poly.type
_entity_poly.pdbx_seq_one_letter_code
_entity_poly.pdbx_strand_id
1 'polypeptide(L)'
;MKMKTILKHLPIASILIGFNLVFAINFAGAAEELCAVVKIEIAQELTFERQAFDAKMVVSNGLIESSLEDIDIDVIFRDEYGNLVEATSNPDNLSAAFFIVVDSMTGINDINGAGIIAPEQAAEIHWLIIPTPGAANGSLTGKLYFVSANFAYSVDGEPSEIEVAPDFILVKPQPELELDYFLPVDVYGDDPFTPGIEPPIPFNLGVRVTNVGLAPAQKLKIESSQPKIVENQGGLLVAFEIIGAYVDNNQVAPTLLLDFGTVPPNGGARTGRWVLESSLSGMFTSFSSTFSHSDELGGKLTSLLNSVTTHFLIKDVLVDLPGRDSVKDFLAKDPAQYRVYESEGGDTVVTDYTGQVSLIFDSSSAGV
;
A
#
# COMPACT_ATOMS: atom_id res chain seq x y z
N MET A 1 54.10 11.18 -49.31
CA MET A 1 54.78 10.08 -50.04
C MET A 1 53.89 9.68 -51.21
N LYS A 2 54.49 9.52 -52.39
CA LYS A 2 53.91 9.37 -53.76
C LYS A 2 52.72 8.38 -53.80
N MET A 3 51.69 8.54 -54.63
CA MET A 3 51.80 8.43 -56.10
C MET A 3 50.61 9.04 -56.85
N LYS A 4 50.93 9.60 -58.03
CA LYS A 4 50.08 10.26 -59.04
C LYS A 4 49.96 9.33 -60.25
N THR A 5 48.89 9.42 -61.06
CA THR A 5 48.74 9.19 -62.54
C THR A 5 47.25 8.89 -62.80
N ILE A 6 46.39 9.62 -63.53
CA ILE A 6 46.34 10.29 -64.85
C ILE A 6 45.77 9.42 -66.02
N LEU A 7 44.62 9.89 -66.55
CA LEU A 7 44.08 9.92 -67.93
C LEU A 7 43.23 8.77 -68.58
N LYS A 8 41.98 9.17 -68.91
CA LYS A 8 41.19 9.13 -70.19
C LYS A 8 40.99 7.82 -70.99
N HIS A 9 39.72 7.53 -71.34
CA HIS A 9 39.18 7.55 -72.72
C HIS A 9 37.63 7.39 -72.78
N LEU A 10 37.03 7.93 -73.84
CA LEU A 10 35.61 8.09 -74.22
C LEU A 10 35.27 7.05 -75.35
N PRO A 11 34.07 7.06 -75.98
CA PRO A 11 32.80 6.39 -75.68
C PRO A 11 32.48 5.21 -76.65
N ILE A 12 31.53 4.34 -76.34
CA ILE A 12 30.77 3.59 -77.37
C ILE A 12 29.30 3.54 -76.96
N ALA A 13 28.47 4.11 -77.84
CA ALA A 13 27.02 4.04 -77.80
C ALA A 13 26.54 2.65 -78.23
N SER A 14 25.54 2.12 -77.54
CA SER A 14 24.64 1.10 -78.09
C SER A 14 23.27 1.32 -77.49
N ILE A 15 22.37 1.81 -78.34
CA ILE A 15 20.94 1.91 -78.10
C ILE A 15 20.39 0.48 -78.19
N LEU A 16 19.81 -0.02 -77.10
CA LEU A 16 18.88 -1.13 -77.15
C LEU A 16 17.66 -0.80 -76.29
N ILE A 17 16.56 -0.56 -76.99
CA ILE A 17 15.21 -0.41 -76.46
C ILE A 17 14.76 -1.79 -75.97
N GLY A 18 14.34 -1.92 -74.71
CA GLY A 18 13.82 -3.18 -74.21
C GLY A 18 13.27 -3.12 -72.78
N PHE A 19 11.97 -2.82 -72.68
CA PHE A 19 11.03 -3.28 -71.64
C PHE A 19 11.38 -3.01 -70.16
N ASN A 20 10.80 -1.95 -69.60
CA ASN A 20 10.71 -1.75 -68.15
C ASN A 20 9.78 -2.81 -67.54
N LEU A 21 10.35 -3.78 -66.82
CA LEU A 21 9.62 -4.53 -65.80
C LEU A 21 10.22 -4.12 -64.45
N VAL A 22 9.60 -3.16 -63.78
CA VAL A 22 9.92 -2.80 -62.39
C VAL A 22 9.40 -3.94 -61.51
N PHE A 23 10.28 -4.87 -61.14
CA PHE A 23 10.04 -5.74 -60.00
C PHE A 23 10.19 -4.86 -58.75
N ALA A 24 9.06 -4.43 -58.18
CA ALA A 24 9.04 -3.90 -56.83
C ALA A 24 9.40 -5.05 -55.88
N ILE A 25 10.64 -5.07 -55.42
CA ILE A 25 11.04 -5.88 -54.28
C ILE A 25 10.36 -5.22 -53.09
N ASN A 26 9.20 -5.75 -52.69
CA ASN A 26 8.63 -5.44 -51.39
C ASN A 26 9.60 -5.99 -50.35
N PHE A 27 10.43 -5.11 -49.79
CA PHE A 27 10.98 -5.34 -48.47
C PHE A 27 9.79 -5.40 -47.52
N ALA A 28 9.37 -6.62 -47.18
CA ALA A 28 8.65 -6.85 -45.95
C ALA A 28 9.65 -6.57 -44.82
N GLY A 29 9.76 -5.31 -44.42
CA GLY A 29 10.30 -4.98 -43.12
C GLY A 29 9.37 -5.63 -42.11
N ALA A 30 9.87 -6.62 -41.37
CA ALA A 30 9.23 -7.04 -40.14
C ALA A 30 9.16 -5.79 -39.25
N ALA A 31 7.97 -5.22 -39.10
CA ALA A 31 7.72 -4.29 -38.02
C ALA A 31 7.97 -5.07 -36.73
N GLU A 32 8.91 -4.60 -35.90
CA GLU A 32 8.95 -5.06 -34.52
C GLU A 32 7.58 -4.71 -33.92
N GLU A 33 6.80 -5.75 -33.60
CA GLU A 33 5.52 -5.63 -32.89
C GLU A 33 5.80 -4.95 -31.55
N LEU A 34 5.50 -3.65 -31.47
CA LEU A 34 5.69 -2.88 -30.26
C LEU A 34 4.49 -3.13 -29.34
N CYS A 35 4.43 -4.29 -28.70
CA CYS A 35 3.52 -4.49 -27.55
C CYS A 35 3.80 -3.37 -26.56
N ALA A 36 2.78 -2.59 -26.18
CA ALA A 36 2.95 -1.51 -25.21
C ALA A 36 3.42 -2.13 -23.88
N VAL A 37 4.71 -1.96 -23.58
CA VAL A 37 5.30 -2.38 -22.31
C VAL A 37 5.05 -1.27 -21.31
N VAL A 38 4.29 -1.62 -20.28
CA VAL A 38 3.84 -0.66 -19.28
C VAL A 38 4.30 -1.08 -17.89
N LYS A 39 4.79 -0.10 -17.14
CA LYS A 39 4.98 -0.23 -15.68
C LYS A 39 3.83 0.46 -14.97
N ILE A 40 3.18 -0.25 -14.04
CA ILE A 40 2.10 0.28 -13.21
C ILE A 40 2.56 0.47 -11.77
N GLU A 41 2.15 1.60 -11.20
CA GLU A 41 2.19 1.84 -9.75
C GLU A 41 0.76 2.02 -9.22
N ILE A 42 0.47 1.38 -8.09
CA ILE A 42 -0.78 1.57 -7.33
C ILE A 42 -0.42 2.20 -6.00
N ALA A 43 -0.81 3.46 -5.84
CA ALA A 43 -0.83 4.12 -4.54
C ALA A 43 -2.17 3.81 -3.86
N GLN A 44 -2.18 3.60 -2.55
CA GLN A 44 -3.39 3.26 -1.81
C GLN A 44 -3.51 4.04 -0.52
N GLU A 45 -4.74 4.33 -0.15
CA GLU A 45 -5.10 4.87 1.15
C GLU A 45 -5.92 3.82 1.90
N LEU A 46 -5.53 3.55 3.16
CA LEU A 46 -6.15 2.54 3.99
C LEU A 46 -6.64 3.20 5.28
N THR A 47 -7.91 2.97 5.63
CA THR A 47 -8.54 3.53 6.83
C THR A 47 -9.25 2.45 7.62
N PHE A 48 -9.13 2.49 8.95
CA PHE A 48 -9.79 1.58 9.90
C PHE A 48 -9.76 2.19 11.31
N GLU A 49 -10.54 1.63 12.24
CA GLU A 49 -10.55 2.08 13.62
C GLU A 49 -9.31 1.60 14.39
N ARG A 50 -8.65 2.53 15.09
CA ARG A 50 -7.51 2.24 15.97
C ARG A 50 -7.70 2.81 17.36
N GLN A 51 -6.88 2.33 18.30
CA GLN A 51 -6.81 2.86 19.65
C GLN A 51 -5.82 4.04 19.73
N ALA A 52 -6.21 5.09 20.44
CA ALA A 52 -5.35 6.16 20.93
C ALA A 52 -5.92 6.64 22.28
N PHE A 53 -5.12 7.37 23.05
CA PHE A 53 -5.51 7.95 24.33
C PHE A 53 -5.30 9.45 24.31
N ASP A 54 -6.21 10.16 24.97
CA ASP A 54 -6.10 11.59 25.27
C ASP A 54 -5.67 11.72 26.74
N ALA A 55 -4.49 12.28 26.98
CA ALA A 55 -4.03 12.64 28.31
C ALA A 55 -4.23 14.14 28.51
N LYS A 56 -4.88 14.51 29.62
CA LYS A 56 -5.17 15.90 29.95
C LYS A 56 -4.49 16.30 31.24
N MET A 57 -3.76 17.41 31.22
CA MET A 57 -3.24 18.08 32.41
C MET A 57 -3.82 19.49 32.52
N VAL A 58 -4.24 19.86 33.73
CA VAL A 58 -4.68 21.21 34.05
C VAL A 58 -3.78 21.76 35.15
N VAL A 59 -3.13 22.89 34.86
CA VAL A 59 -2.27 23.61 35.81
C VAL A 59 -2.96 24.91 36.16
N SER A 60 -3.25 25.13 37.45
CA SER A 60 -3.87 26.37 37.92
C SER A 60 -2.88 27.17 38.74
N ASN A 61 -2.62 28.41 38.34
CA ASN A 61 -1.86 29.35 39.15
C ASN A 61 -2.80 30.00 40.18
N GLY A 62 -2.66 29.58 41.44
CA GLY A 62 -3.42 30.14 42.56
C GLY A 62 -2.82 31.41 43.18
N LEU A 63 -1.72 31.93 42.65
CA LEU A 63 -1.07 33.16 43.13
C LEU A 63 -1.78 34.39 42.58
N ILE A 64 -1.81 35.45 43.40
CA ILE A 64 -2.54 36.71 43.08
C ILE A 64 -1.64 37.68 42.30
N GLU A 65 -0.34 37.70 42.58
CA GLU A 65 0.58 38.70 42.02
C GLU A 65 1.70 38.10 41.16
N SER A 66 2.07 36.83 41.37
CA SER A 66 3.19 36.18 40.68
C SER A 66 2.72 35.18 39.62
N SER A 67 3.38 35.19 38.46
CA SER A 67 3.18 34.18 37.41
C SER A 67 3.90 32.88 37.78
N LEU A 68 3.46 31.77 37.20
CA LEU A 68 4.32 30.59 37.03
C LEU A 68 5.06 30.76 35.71
N GLU A 69 6.38 30.67 35.73
CA GLU A 69 7.26 30.86 34.57
C GLU A 69 8.11 29.61 34.34
N ASP A 70 8.89 29.59 33.25
CA ASP A 70 9.79 28.50 32.86
C ASP A 70 9.12 27.11 32.89
N ILE A 71 7.86 27.04 32.45
CA ILE A 71 7.05 25.81 32.50
C ILE A 71 7.67 24.73 31.61
N ASP A 72 8.07 23.63 32.23
CA ASP A 72 8.62 22.44 31.59
C ASP A 72 7.87 21.18 32.07
N ILE A 73 7.38 20.38 31.12
CA ILE A 73 6.58 19.17 31.41
C ILE A 73 7.17 17.99 30.65
N ASP A 74 7.67 17.00 31.40
CA ASP A 74 8.14 15.73 30.85
C ASP A 74 7.16 14.60 31.20
N VAL A 75 6.56 13.97 30.19
CA VAL A 75 5.58 12.89 30.37
C VAL A 75 6.31 11.54 30.44
N ILE A 76 6.05 10.79 31.51
CA ILE A 76 6.78 9.57 31.84
C ILE A 76 5.84 8.37 31.77
N PHE A 77 6.30 7.32 31.08
CA PHE A 77 5.59 6.06 30.96
C PHE A 77 6.28 4.96 31.76
N ARG A 78 5.49 4.18 32.49
CA ARG A 78 5.95 2.98 33.20
C ARG A 78 5.06 1.78 32.91
N ASP A 79 5.65 0.59 32.90
CA ASP A 79 4.88 -0.66 32.86
C ASP A 79 4.27 -1.00 34.23
N GLU A 80 3.50 -2.09 34.27
CA GLU A 80 2.88 -2.63 35.49
C GLU A 80 3.87 -3.02 36.61
N TYR A 81 5.17 -3.14 36.31
CA TYR A 81 6.22 -3.43 37.27
C TYR A 81 7.00 -2.17 37.69
N GLY A 82 6.62 -1.00 37.18
CA GLY A 82 7.26 0.29 37.45
C GLY A 82 8.50 0.58 36.61
N ASN A 83 8.84 -0.26 35.63
CA ASN A 83 9.96 -0.02 34.74
C ASN A 83 9.63 1.09 33.75
N LEU A 84 10.61 1.92 33.41
CA LEU A 84 10.45 2.95 32.39
C LEU A 84 10.17 2.33 31.03
N VAL A 85 9.25 2.95 30.32
CA VAL A 85 8.84 2.58 28.96
C VAL A 85 9.09 3.78 28.07
N GLU A 86 9.73 3.54 26.93
CA GLU A 86 10.04 4.62 26.00
C GLU A 86 8.77 5.08 25.26
N ALA A 87 8.53 6.39 25.30
CA ALA A 87 7.59 7.10 24.45
C ALA A 87 8.35 8.15 23.64
N THR A 88 7.93 8.41 22.42
CA THR A 88 8.66 9.30 21.52
C THR A 88 7.73 10.14 20.65
N SER A 89 8.16 11.34 20.30
CA SER A 89 7.55 12.17 19.25
C SER A 89 8.31 12.06 17.92
N ASN A 90 9.37 11.25 17.85
CA ASN A 90 10.14 11.00 16.64
C ASN A 90 9.56 9.78 15.88
N PRO A 91 8.95 9.97 14.69
CA PRO A 91 8.36 8.86 13.92
C PRO A 91 9.40 7.83 13.44
N ASP A 92 10.69 8.17 13.42
CA ASP A 92 11.77 7.26 13.02
C ASP A 92 12.30 6.39 14.18
N ASN A 93 11.88 6.64 15.42
CA ASN A 93 12.28 5.84 16.57
C ASN A 93 11.38 4.61 16.73
N LEU A 94 11.68 3.56 15.95
CA LEU A 94 10.87 2.35 15.81
C LEU A 94 10.82 1.42 17.06
N SER A 95 11.54 1.73 18.14
CA SER A 95 11.58 0.89 19.36
C SER A 95 10.66 1.36 20.49
N ALA A 96 10.11 2.57 20.40
CA ALA A 96 9.23 3.10 21.44
C ALA A 96 7.91 2.31 21.53
N ALA A 97 7.35 2.21 22.74
CA ALA A 97 6.05 1.58 22.95
C ALA A 97 4.89 2.55 22.66
N PHE A 98 5.17 3.85 22.66
CA PHE A 98 4.19 4.90 22.43
C PHE A 98 4.76 5.99 21.53
N PHE A 99 3.93 6.47 20.62
CA PHE A 99 4.10 7.78 20.02
C PHE A 99 3.28 8.80 20.83
N ILE A 100 3.90 9.92 21.22
CA ILE A 100 3.26 10.98 22.01
C ILE A 100 3.51 12.34 21.37
N VAL A 101 2.44 13.12 21.23
CA VAL A 101 2.49 14.51 20.75
C VAL A 101 1.54 15.39 21.54
N VAL A 102 1.86 16.67 21.66
CA VAL A 102 0.92 17.68 22.17
C VAL A 102 -0.18 17.87 21.12
N ASP A 103 -1.42 17.60 21.50
CA ASP A 103 -2.59 17.75 20.63
C ASP A 103 -3.12 19.19 20.68
N SER A 104 -3.25 19.75 21.88
CA SER A 104 -3.66 21.14 22.07
C SER A 104 -3.19 21.74 23.39
N MET A 105 -3.07 23.07 23.40
CA MET A 105 -2.76 23.86 24.59
C MET A 105 -3.68 25.08 24.64
N THR A 106 -4.24 25.36 25.82
CA THR A 106 -5.04 26.55 26.10
C THR A 106 -4.53 27.22 27.37
N GLY A 107 -4.43 28.55 27.38
CA GLY A 107 -3.94 29.29 28.55
C GLY A 107 -2.42 29.23 28.77
N ILE A 108 -1.69 28.60 27.85
CA ILE A 108 -0.22 28.55 27.80
C ILE A 108 0.24 28.47 26.34
N ASN A 109 1.46 28.90 26.06
CA ASN A 109 2.06 28.94 24.73
C ASN A 109 3.25 27.99 24.54
N ASP A 110 3.84 27.46 25.61
CA ASP A 110 4.95 26.52 25.58
C ASP A 110 4.97 25.66 26.86
N ILE A 111 5.54 24.46 26.77
CA ILE A 111 5.72 23.51 27.89
C ILE A 111 7.14 22.93 27.95
N ASN A 112 8.10 23.59 27.29
CA ASN A 112 9.49 23.13 27.17
C ASN A 112 10.46 24.19 27.72
N GLY A 113 10.06 24.86 28.80
CA GLY A 113 10.87 25.82 29.55
C GLY A 113 10.66 27.29 29.22
N ALA A 114 9.73 27.66 28.32
CA ALA A 114 9.40 29.07 28.01
C ALA A 114 7.94 29.44 28.31
N GLY A 115 7.14 28.50 28.84
CA GLY A 115 5.73 28.72 29.14
C GLY A 115 5.52 29.64 30.34
N ILE A 116 4.41 30.39 30.31
CA ILE A 116 4.00 31.28 31.41
C ILE A 116 2.51 31.08 31.69
N ILE A 117 2.15 30.97 32.98
CA ILE A 117 0.77 30.96 33.47
C ILE A 117 0.58 32.18 34.40
N ALA A 118 -0.17 33.16 33.93
CA ALA A 118 -0.41 34.41 34.66
C ALA A 118 -1.12 34.19 36.02
N PRO A 119 -1.06 35.16 36.95
CA PRO A 119 -1.76 35.08 38.23
C PRO A 119 -3.25 34.79 38.08
N GLU A 120 -3.77 33.94 38.95
CA GLU A 120 -5.18 33.51 38.97
C GLU A 120 -5.69 32.90 37.64
N GLN A 121 -4.80 32.47 36.73
CA GLN A 121 -5.13 31.80 35.48
C GLN A 121 -4.85 30.29 35.54
N ALA A 122 -5.34 29.57 34.54
CA ALA A 122 -5.06 28.15 34.36
C ALA A 122 -4.64 27.86 32.92
N ALA A 123 -3.80 26.83 32.78
CA ALA A 123 -3.43 26.22 31.52
C ALA A 123 -4.00 24.81 31.43
N GLU A 124 -4.39 24.42 30.22
CA GLU A 124 -4.89 23.09 29.88
C GLU A 124 -4.06 22.55 28.71
N ILE A 125 -3.50 21.36 28.90
CA ILE A 125 -2.62 20.69 27.93
C ILE A 125 -3.18 19.31 27.66
N HIS A 126 -3.31 18.99 26.37
CA HIS A 126 -3.73 17.69 25.88
C HIS A 126 -2.59 17.03 25.11
N TRP A 127 -2.34 15.75 25.38
CA TRP A 127 -1.45 14.91 24.60
C TRP A 127 -2.22 13.78 23.94
N LEU A 128 -1.96 13.58 22.65
CA LEU A 128 -2.36 12.39 21.93
C LEU A 128 -1.29 11.32 22.13
N ILE A 129 -1.69 10.19 22.70
CA ILE A 129 -0.83 9.03 22.96
C ILE A 129 -1.32 7.87 22.09
N ILE A 130 -0.44 7.37 21.23
CA ILE A 130 -0.73 6.29 20.29
C ILE A 130 0.16 5.08 20.61
N PRO A 131 -0.42 3.95 21.03
CA PRO A 131 0.35 2.73 21.22
C PRO A 131 0.88 2.19 19.89
N THR A 132 2.11 1.72 19.91
CA THR A 132 2.78 1.13 18.74
C THR A 132 2.42 -0.34 18.59
N PRO A 133 2.61 -0.95 17.40
CA PRO A 133 2.42 -2.37 17.22
C PRO A 133 3.23 -3.16 18.26
N GLY A 134 2.55 -4.04 19.00
CA GLY A 134 3.20 -4.81 20.07
C GLY A 134 3.21 -4.16 21.45
N ALA A 135 2.69 -2.93 21.63
CA ALA A 135 2.55 -2.32 22.96
C ALA A 135 1.65 -3.14 23.92
N ALA A 136 0.71 -3.92 23.40
CA ALA A 136 -0.05 -4.89 24.20
C ALA A 136 0.77 -6.14 24.62
N ASN A 137 1.98 -6.30 24.07
CA ASN A 137 2.91 -7.41 24.31
C ASN A 137 2.27 -8.80 24.21
N GLY A 138 1.41 -9.01 23.20
CA GLY A 138 0.70 -10.27 22.99
C GLY A 138 -0.44 -10.56 23.98
N SER A 139 -0.72 -9.66 24.92
CA SER A 139 -1.81 -9.84 25.89
C SER A 139 -3.18 -9.72 25.24
N LEU A 140 -4.00 -10.76 25.33
CA LEU A 140 -5.38 -10.75 24.83
C LEU A 140 -6.33 -9.88 25.66
N THR A 141 -6.01 -9.66 26.94
CA THR A 141 -6.80 -8.81 27.85
C THR A 141 -6.28 -7.36 27.89
N GLY A 142 -5.18 -7.09 27.21
CA GLY A 142 -4.46 -5.83 27.23
C GLY A 142 -3.36 -5.78 28.29
N LYS A 143 -2.52 -4.75 28.20
CA LYS A 143 -1.38 -4.48 29.07
C LYS A 143 -1.52 -3.13 29.76
N LEU A 144 -1.22 -3.08 31.04
CA LEU A 144 -1.36 -1.88 31.86
C LEU A 144 -0.08 -1.05 31.79
N TYR A 145 -0.26 0.26 31.62
CA TYR A 145 0.81 1.24 31.72
C TYR A 145 0.38 2.38 32.62
N PHE A 146 1.33 2.97 33.33
CA PHE A 146 1.14 4.16 34.14
C PHE A 146 1.77 5.36 33.43
N VAL A 147 1.03 6.46 33.36
CA VAL A 147 1.45 7.72 32.74
C VAL A 147 1.48 8.78 33.83
N SER A 148 2.64 9.34 34.09
CA SER A 148 2.87 10.46 35.03
C SER A 148 3.56 11.61 34.29
N ALA A 149 3.86 12.69 35.00
CA ALA A 149 4.70 13.75 34.47
C ALA A 149 5.59 14.35 35.55
N ASN A 150 6.79 14.80 35.18
CA ASN A 150 7.56 15.75 35.97
C ASN A 150 7.17 17.16 35.50
N PHE A 151 6.76 18.00 36.44
CA PHE A 151 6.38 19.38 36.18
C PHE A 151 7.35 20.33 36.88
N ALA A 152 8.15 21.03 36.10
CA ALA A 152 9.04 22.07 36.58
C ALA A 152 8.53 23.46 36.19
N TYR A 153 8.74 24.43 37.08
CA TYR A 153 8.36 25.83 36.90
C TYR A 153 9.18 26.74 37.83
N SER A 154 9.14 28.05 37.62
CA SER A 154 9.72 29.03 38.52
C SER A 154 8.68 30.04 39.01
N VAL A 155 8.89 30.57 40.22
CA VAL A 155 8.11 31.68 40.79
C VAL A 155 9.08 32.71 41.32
N ASP A 156 8.97 33.95 40.82
CA ASP A 156 9.86 35.06 41.19
C ASP A 156 11.36 34.70 41.06
N GLY A 157 11.70 33.84 40.09
CA GLY A 157 13.06 33.35 39.81
C GLY A 157 13.51 32.14 40.63
N GLU A 158 12.68 31.62 41.54
CA GLU A 158 12.98 30.42 42.33
C GLU A 158 12.38 29.17 41.67
N PRO A 159 13.19 28.17 41.26
CA PRO A 159 12.71 26.97 40.60
C PRO A 159 12.00 26.02 41.58
N SER A 160 11.00 25.31 41.08
CA SER A 160 10.23 24.27 41.78
C SER A 160 9.92 23.12 40.83
N GLU A 161 9.85 21.91 41.38
CA GLU A 161 9.55 20.69 40.62
C GLU A 161 8.55 19.84 41.41
N ILE A 162 7.56 19.29 40.69
CA ILE A 162 6.49 18.46 41.22
C ILE A 162 6.36 17.21 40.36
N GLU A 163 6.35 16.03 40.99
CA GLU A 163 5.94 14.80 40.32
C GLU A 163 4.41 14.70 40.33
N VAL A 164 3.81 14.70 39.14
CA VAL A 164 2.37 14.54 38.96
C VAL A 164 2.01 13.08 39.22
N ALA A 165 0.98 12.86 40.04
CA ALA A 165 0.52 11.51 40.35
C ALA A 165 0.15 10.74 39.06
N PRO A 166 0.57 9.47 38.94
CA PRO A 166 0.28 8.69 37.75
C PRO A 166 -1.21 8.38 37.60
N ASP A 167 -1.68 8.40 36.37
CA ASP A 167 -2.88 7.69 35.94
C ASP A 167 -2.50 6.45 35.13
N PHE A 168 -3.46 5.60 34.76
CA PHE A 168 -3.20 4.38 34.00
C PHE A 168 -3.94 4.33 32.67
N ILE A 169 -3.30 3.69 31.70
CA ILE A 169 -3.90 3.32 30.42
C ILE A 169 -3.84 1.80 30.25
N LEU A 170 -4.90 1.22 29.68
CA LEU A 170 -4.95 -0.19 29.31
C LEU A 170 -4.86 -0.32 27.79
N VAL A 171 -3.68 -0.72 27.31
CA VAL A 171 -3.43 -0.94 25.88
C VAL A 171 -3.99 -2.30 25.49
N LYS A 172 -5.00 -2.31 24.60
CA LYS A 172 -5.60 -3.54 24.10
C LYS A 172 -4.80 -4.05 22.90
N PRO A 173 -4.86 -5.37 22.58
CA PRO A 173 -4.30 -5.86 21.33
C PRO A 173 -4.88 -5.12 20.13
N GLN A 174 -4.07 -4.97 19.10
CA GLN A 174 -4.40 -4.25 17.87
C GLN A 174 -4.43 -5.23 16.68
N PRO A 175 -5.13 -4.87 15.58
CA PRO A 175 -4.94 -5.57 14.31
C PRO A 175 -3.54 -5.30 13.76
N GLU A 176 -3.09 -6.18 12.87
CA GLU A 176 -1.86 -6.02 12.10
C GLU A 176 -2.11 -6.65 10.73
N LEU A 177 -1.95 -5.86 9.67
CA LEU A 177 -2.45 -6.18 8.35
C LEU A 177 -1.31 -6.48 7.37
N GLU A 178 -1.55 -7.46 6.51
CA GLU A 178 -0.73 -7.80 5.34
C GLU A 178 -1.61 -7.70 4.10
N LEU A 179 -1.07 -7.12 3.03
CA LEU A 179 -1.77 -6.95 1.77
C LEU A 179 -1.08 -7.70 0.64
N ASP A 180 -1.82 -8.52 -0.08
CA ASP A 180 -1.37 -9.11 -1.34
C ASP A 180 -2.18 -8.51 -2.48
N TYR A 181 -1.51 -7.93 -3.47
CA TYR A 181 -2.14 -7.44 -4.69
C TYR A 181 -1.89 -8.38 -5.86
N PHE A 182 -2.89 -8.54 -6.72
CA PHE A 182 -2.88 -9.47 -7.83
C PHE A 182 -3.26 -8.74 -9.12
N LEU A 183 -2.37 -8.78 -10.12
CA LEU A 183 -2.59 -8.16 -11.43
C LEU A 183 -2.15 -9.13 -12.53
N PRO A 184 -2.92 -9.31 -13.62
CA PRO A 184 -2.47 -10.17 -14.71
C PRO A 184 -1.19 -9.64 -15.37
N VAL A 185 -0.51 -10.49 -16.14
CA VAL A 185 0.65 -10.07 -16.94
C VAL A 185 0.17 -9.34 -18.20
N ASP A 186 -0.82 -9.90 -18.89
CA ASP A 186 -1.34 -9.39 -20.15
C ASP A 186 -2.75 -8.82 -19.97
N VAL A 187 -3.03 -7.72 -20.65
CA VAL A 187 -4.37 -7.13 -20.79
C VAL A 187 -4.67 -6.90 -22.26
N TYR A 188 -5.93 -7.05 -22.63
CA TYR A 188 -6.36 -6.96 -24.02
C TYR A 188 -7.33 -5.78 -24.18
N GLY A 189 -6.91 -4.82 -24.98
CA GLY A 189 -7.69 -3.68 -25.46
C GLY A 189 -7.51 -3.54 -26.97
N ASP A 190 -7.67 -2.32 -27.48
CA ASP A 190 -7.41 -2.03 -28.89
C ASP A 190 -5.93 -2.27 -29.23
N ASP A 191 -5.65 -2.89 -30.38
CA ASP A 191 -4.31 -2.98 -30.95
C ASP A 191 -4.16 -1.91 -32.05
N PRO A 192 -3.38 -0.84 -31.83
CA PRO A 192 -3.27 0.25 -32.79
C PRO A 192 -2.59 -0.16 -34.10
N PHE A 193 -2.06 -1.38 -34.19
CA PHE A 193 -1.43 -1.94 -35.38
C PHE A 193 -2.37 -2.81 -36.22
N THR A 194 -3.59 -3.08 -35.76
CA THR A 194 -4.61 -3.74 -36.56
C THR A 194 -5.50 -2.70 -37.27
N PRO A 195 -6.13 -3.04 -38.42
CA PRO A 195 -7.06 -2.13 -39.09
C PRO A 195 -8.43 -1.99 -38.39
N GLY A 196 -8.76 -2.88 -37.47
CA GLY A 196 -10.02 -2.91 -36.74
C GLY A 196 -9.86 -2.30 -35.35
N ILE A 197 -10.98 -2.04 -34.67
CA ILE A 197 -10.96 -1.71 -33.24
C ILE A 197 -11.36 -2.97 -32.48
N GLU A 198 -10.47 -3.51 -31.66
CA GLU A 198 -10.79 -4.67 -30.81
C GLU A 198 -11.56 -4.25 -29.55
N PRO A 199 -12.62 -4.98 -29.16
CA PRO A 199 -13.27 -4.74 -27.88
C PRO A 199 -12.33 -5.13 -26.73
N PRO A 200 -12.27 -4.33 -25.65
CA PRO A 200 -11.46 -4.68 -24.48
C PRO A 200 -11.99 -5.95 -23.82
N ILE A 201 -11.07 -6.75 -23.27
CA ILE A 201 -11.38 -7.90 -22.44
C ILE A 201 -11.20 -7.49 -20.97
N PRO A 202 -12.26 -7.53 -20.15
CA PRO A 202 -12.15 -7.22 -18.74
C PRO A 202 -11.13 -8.09 -18.01
N PHE A 203 -10.38 -7.47 -17.10
CA PHE A 203 -9.42 -8.14 -16.24
C PHE A 203 -9.57 -7.66 -14.79
N ASN A 204 -9.01 -8.44 -13.85
CA ASN A 204 -9.13 -8.15 -12.42
C ASN A 204 -7.84 -7.59 -11.83
N LEU A 205 -7.98 -6.53 -11.04
CA LEU A 205 -7.02 -6.16 -10.00
C LEU A 205 -7.56 -6.70 -8.67
N GLY A 206 -6.89 -7.72 -8.13
CA GLY A 206 -7.21 -8.33 -6.86
C GLY A 206 -6.45 -7.71 -5.70
N VAL A 207 -7.08 -7.71 -4.53
CA VAL A 207 -6.41 -7.47 -3.25
C VAL A 207 -6.89 -8.51 -2.24
N ARG A 208 -5.97 -9.05 -1.44
CA ARG A 208 -6.27 -9.83 -0.24
C ARG A 208 -5.73 -9.08 0.96
N VAL A 209 -6.57 -8.92 1.97
CA VAL A 209 -6.15 -8.38 3.27
C VAL A 209 -6.15 -9.50 4.29
N THR A 210 -5.01 -9.76 4.89
CA THR A 210 -4.85 -10.72 5.99
C THR A 210 -4.56 -9.95 7.28
N ASN A 211 -5.26 -10.27 8.37
CA ASN A 211 -5.00 -9.69 9.67
C ASN A 211 -4.25 -10.69 10.55
N VAL A 212 -2.93 -10.54 10.62
CA VAL A 212 -2.03 -11.34 11.47
C VAL A 212 -2.02 -10.89 12.93
N GLY A 213 -2.65 -9.74 13.22
CA GLY A 213 -2.78 -9.21 14.57
C GLY A 213 -3.79 -9.95 15.44
N LEU A 214 -3.79 -9.60 16.73
CA LEU A 214 -4.58 -10.28 17.76
C LEU A 214 -5.98 -9.71 17.95
N ALA A 215 -6.25 -8.52 17.42
CA ALA A 215 -7.57 -7.89 17.44
C ALA A 215 -8.16 -7.72 16.04
N PRO A 216 -9.50 -7.69 15.89
CA PRO A 216 -10.12 -7.44 14.60
C PRO A 216 -9.77 -6.06 14.06
N ALA A 217 -9.53 -5.96 12.75
CA ALA A 217 -9.50 -4.67 12.07
C ALA A 217 -10.94 -4.25 11.77
N GLN A 218 -11.41 -3.16 12.37
CA GLN A 218 -12.80 -2.71 12.27
C GLN A 218 -12.94 -1.58 11.26
N LYS A 219 -14.03 -1.63 10.48
CA LYS A 219 -14.36 -0.63 9.44
C LYS A 219 -13.21 -0.40 8.45
N LEU A 220 -12.50 -1.46 8.09
CA LEU A 220 -11.43 -1.42 7.12
C LEU A 220 -11.98 -1.02 5.76
N LYS A 221 -11.37 0.02 5.18
CA LYS A 221 -11.59 0.43 3.81
C LYS A 221 -10.24 0.60 3.11
N ILE A 222 -10.19 0.19 1.85
CA ILE A 222 -9.05 0.45 0.98
C ILE A 222 -9.55 1.27 -0.19
N GLU A 223 -8.94 2.43 -0.36
CA GLU A 223 -9.12 3.29 -1.53
C GLU A 223 -7.87 3.16 -2.41
N SER A 224 -8.05 2.57 -3.59
CA SER A 224 -6.97 2.48 -4.57
C SER A 224 -6.84 3.79 -5.34
N SER A 225 -5.63 4.21 -5.70
CA SER A 225 -5.46 5.22 -6.76
C SER A 225 -5.63 4.55 -8.12
N GLN A 226 -6.15 5.29 -9.11
CA GLN A 226 -6.16 4.78 -10.48
C GLN A 226 -4.73 4.37 -10.89
N PRO A 227 -4.54 3.18 -11.48
CA PRO A 227 -3.23 2.71 -11.91
C PRO A 227 -2.55 3.75 -12.81
N LYS A 228 -1.35 4.19 -12.43
CA LYS A 228 -0.58 5.15 -13.24
C LYS A 228 0.46 4.40 -14.06
N ILE A 229 0.51 4.71 -15.35
CA ILE A 229 1.59 4.32 -16.23
C ILE A 229 2.80 5.19 -15.92
N VAL A 230 3.85 4.59 -15.37
CA VAL A 230 5.10 5.30 -15.08
C VAL A 230 6.13 5.16 -16.20
N GLU A 231 5.94 4.21 -17.10
CA GLU A 231 6.78 4.02 -18.29
C GLU A 231 5.92 3.44 -19.42
N ASN A 232 5.91 4.12 -20.58
CA ASN A 232 5.38 3.61 -21.83
C ASN A 232 6.30 4.08 -22.97
N GLN A 233 7.06 3.15 -23.54
CA GLN A 233 8.06 3.43 -24.58
C GLN A 233 7.43 3.93 -25.90
N GLY A 234 6.14 3.70 -26.12
CA GLY A 234 5.40 4.18 -27.29
C GLY A 234 4.70 5.54 -27.11
N GLY A 235 4.69 6.13 -25.90
CA GLY A 235 4.00 7.40 -25.63
C GLY A 235 2.47 7.36 -25.79
N LEU A 236 1.89 6.16 -25.85
CA LEU A 236 0.45 5.95 -26.02
C LEU A 236 -0.31 6.24 -24.71
N LEU A 237 -1.44 6.93 -24.82
CA LEU A 237 -2.35 7.13 -23.69
C LEU A 237 -3.15 5.84 -23.47
N VAL A 238 -2.82 5.09 -22.41
CA VAL A 238 -3.65 3.97 -21.96
C VAL A 238 -4.56 4.48 -20.84
N ALA A 239 -5.84 4.23 -20.96
CA ALA A 239 -6.81 4.48 -19.91
C ALA A 239 -7.26 3.15 -19.29
N PHE A 240 -7.46 3.16 -17.97
CA PHE A 240 -8.08 2.07 -17.23
C PHE A 240 -9.44 2.53 -16.73
N GLU A 241 -10.50 1.79 -17.06
CA GLU A 241 -11.85 2.04 -16.57
C GLU A 241 -12.29 0.95 -15.61
N ILE A 242 -12.79 1.33 -14.43
CA ILE A 242 -13.38 0.39 -13.48
C ILE A 242 -14.84 0.17 -13.86
N ILE A 243 -15.14 -1.03 -14.36
CA ILE A 243 -16.50 -1.41 -14.79
C ILE A 243 -17.23 -2.26 -13.74
N GLY A 244 -16.50 -2.74 -12.72
CA GLY A 244 -17.06 -3.57 -11.66
C GLY A 244 -16.17 -3.58 -10.42
N ALA A 245 -16.77 -3.92 -9.28
CA ALA A 245 -16.05 -4.08 -8.02
C ALA A 245 -16.74 -5.12 -7.14
N TYR A 246 -15.95 -5.86 -6.37
CA TYR A 246 -16.42 -6.90 -5.46
C TYR A 246 -15.66 -6.87 -4.14
N VAL A 247 -16.36 -7.13 -3.05
CA VAL A 247 -15.78 -7.51 -1.76
C VAL A 247 -16.26 -8.92 -1.45
N ASP A 248 -15.31 -9.85 -1.35
CA ASP A 248 -15.51 -11.28 -1.46
C ASP A 248 -16.33 -11.61 -2.72
N ASN A 249 -17.53 -12.18 -2.57
CA ASN A 249 -18.45 -12.46 -3.67
C ASN A 249 -19.51 -11.37 -3.89
N ASN A 250 -19.57 -10.36 -3.02
CA ASN A 250 -20.61 -9.35 -3.10
C ASN A 250 -20.20 -8.25 -4.06
N GLN A 251 -21.02 -8.01 -5.09
CA GLN A 251 -20.84 -6.87 -5.98
C GLN A 251 -21.09 -5.57 -5.22
N VAL A 252 -20.17 -4.62 -5.36
CA VAL A 252 -20.26 -3.28 -4.78
C VAL A 252 -20.21 -2.24 -5.89
N ALA A 253 -20.36 -0.96 -5.53
CA ALA A 253 -20.26 0.13 -6.50
C ALA A 253 -18.88 0.12 -7.18
N PRO A 254 -18.79 0.29 -8.51
CA PRO A 254 -17.54 0.31 -9.27
C PRO A 254 -16.76 1.60 -9.01
N THR A 255 -16.21 1.70 -7.81
CA THR A 255 -15.41 2.84 -7.34
C THR A 255 -14.04 2.36 -6.89
N LEU A 256 -13.12 3.30 -6.71
CA LEU A 256 -11.80 3.02 -6.15
C LEU A 256 -11.83 2.54 -4.70
N LEU A 257 -12.95 2.78 -4.00
CA LEU A 257 -13.15 2.41 -2.62
C LEU A 257 -13.78 1.02 -2.49
N LEU A 258 -13.09 0.13 -1.77
CA LEU A 258 -13.64 -1.13 -1.29
C LEU A 258 -13.81 -1.08 0.24
N ASP A 259 -15.00 -1.41 0.71
CA ASP A 259 -15.33 -1.49 2.15
C ASP A 259 -15.29 -2.95 2.62
N PHE A 260 -14.23 -3.28 3.34
CA PHE A 260 -13.99 -4.60 3.91
C PHE A 260 -14.64 -4.79 5.28
N GLY A 261 -15.31 -3.79 5.85
CA GLY A 261 -15.93 -3.90 7.16
C GLY A 261 -14.96 -4.43 8.22
N THR A 262 -15.25 -5.59 8.81
CA THR A 262 -14.37 -6.20 9.81
C THR A 262 -13.53 -7.33 9.21
N VAL A 263 -12.21 -7.29 9.42
CA VAL A 263 -11.30 -8.41 9.12
C VAL A 263 -10.94 -9.13 10.42
N PRO A 264 -11.30 -10.43 10.58
CA PRO A 264 -11.04 -11.19 11.80
C PRO A 264 -9.54 -11.29 12.14
N PRO A 265 -9.15 -11.40 13.42
CA PRO A 265 -7.75 -11.54 13.82
C PRO A 265 -7.18 -12.94 13.53
N ASN A 266 -5.90 -13.13 13.87
CA ASN A 266 -5.20 -14.42 13.87
C ASN A 266 -5.14 -15.10 12.49
N GLY A 267 -4.83 -14.33 11.46
CA GLY A 267 -4.73 -14.80 10.07
C GLY A 267 -6.06 -14.78 9.31
N GLY A 268 -7.13 -14.24 9.91
CA GLY A 268 -8.38 -14.01 9.18
C GLY A 268 -8.16 -13.07 8.00
N ALA A 269 -8.78 -13.36 6.86
CA ALA A 269 -8.61 -12.59 5.64
C ALA A 269 -9.93 -12.24 4.96
N ARG A 270 -9.87 -11.25 4.06
CA ARG A 270 -10.94 -10.89 3.12
C ARG A 270 -10.35 -10.50 1.78
N THR A 271 -11.14 -10.63 0.71
CA THR A 271 -10.69 -10.33 -0.66
C THR A 271 -11.50 -9.21 -1.29
N GLY A 272 -10.84 -8.47 -2.18
CA GLY A 272 -11.43 -7.41 -2.97
C GLY A 272 -11.00 -7.54 -4.43
N ARG A 273 -11.86 -7.14 -5.36
CA ARG A 273 -11.57 -7.15 -6.79
C ARG A 273 -12.13 -5.90 -7.44
N TRP A 274 -11.30 -5.21 -8.20
CA TRP A 274 -11.76 -4.28 -9.23
C TRP A 274 -11.73 -4.99 -10.57
N VAL A 275 -12.81 -4.86 -11.33
CA VAL A 275 -12.89 -5.32 -12.73
C VAL A 275 -12.61 -4.11 -13.60
N LEU A 276 -11.56 -4.20 -14.41
CA LEU A 276 -11.07 -3.11 -15.24
C LEU A 276 -11.10 -3.47 -16.72
N GLU A 277 -11.23 -2.46 -17.55
CA GLU A 277 -10.93 -2.50 -18.99
C GLU A 277 -9.74 -1.60 -19.29
N SER A 278 -8.89 -2.02 -20.23
CA SER A 278 -7.78 -1.23 -20.74
C SER A 278 -8.13 -0.73 -22.14
N SER A 279 -7.84 0.54 -22.43
CA SER A 279 -8.06 1.08 -23.78
C SER A 279 -7.13 0.47 -24.83
N LEU A 280 -6.00 -0.12 -24.42
CA LEU A 280 -5.00 -0.71 -25.32
C LEU A 280 -4.54 -2.08 -24.81
N SER A 281 -4.21 -2.97 -25.75
CA SER A 281 -3.52 -4.23 -25.44
C SER A 281 -2.09 -3.96 -24.95
N GLY A 282 -1.65 -4.71 -23.94
CA GLY A 282 -0.33 -4.50 -23.36
C GLY A 282 0.07 -5.53 -22.33
N MET A 283 1.34 -5.45 -21.92
CA MET A 283 1.94 -6.34 -20.92
C MET A 283 2.51 -5.53 -19.76
N PHE A 284 2.13 -5.90 -18.54
CA PHE A 284 2.71 -5.37 -17.31
C PHE A 284 4.01 -6.10 -16.98
N THR A 285 5.11 -5.37 -17.00
CA THR A 285 6.45 -5.93 -16.70
C THR A 285 6.83 -5.75 -15.24
N SER A 286 6.23 -4.78 -14.56
CA SER A 286 6.37 -4.62 -13.12
C SER A 286 5.15 -3.93 -12.54
N PHE A 287 4.86 -4.30 -11.31
CA PHE A 287 3.76 -3.80 -10.52
C PHE A 287 4.27 -3.65 -9.08
N SER A 288 4.11 -2.46 -8.50
CA SER A 288 4.48 -2.17 -7.13
C SER A 288 3.33 -1.48 -6.40
N SER A 289 3.21 -1.76 -5.12
CA SER A 289 2.31 -1.06 -4.21
C SER A 289 3.12 -0.51 -3.02
N THR A 290 2.79 0.70 -2.60
CA THR A 290 3.42 1.38 -1.46
C THR A 290 2.35 1.86 -0.50
N PHE A 291 2.73 2.05 0.76
CA PHE A 291 1.87 2.61 1.78
C PHE A 291 2.65 3.61 2.63
N SER A 292 1.94 4.59 3.18
CA SER A 292 2.47 5.57 4.12
C SER A 292 1.47 5.77 5.26
N HIS A 293 1.98 6.09 6.44
CA HIS A 293 1.19 6.53 7.58
C HIS A 293 1.58 7.97 7.91
N SER A 294 0.64 8.79 8.39
CA SER A 294 0.92 10.20 8.69
C SER A 294 1.97 10.32 9.79
N ASP A 295 3.02 11.12 9.57
CA ASP A 295 4.06 11.40 10.56
C ASP A 295 3.47 12.08 11.81
N GLU A 296 2.44 12.92 11.65
CA GLU A 296 1.68 13.54 12.75
C GLU A 296 1.00 12.51 13.66
N LEU A 297 0.82 11.28 13.17
CA LEU A 297 0.22 10.16 13.87
C LEU A 297 1.23 9.05 14.20
N GLY A 298 2.53 9.35 14.08
CA GLY A 298 3.65 8.45 14.40
C GLY A 298 4.28 7.74 13.20
N GLY A 299 3.84 8.03 11.97
CA GLY A 299 4.46 7.50 10.76
C GLY A 299 4.64 5.99 10.79
N LYS A 300 5.84 5.51 10.42
CA LYS A 300 6.15 4.08 10.41
C LYS A 300 6.07 3.42 11.80
N LEU A 301 6.40 4.14 12.86
CA LEU A 301 6.38 3.64 14.24
C LEU A 301 4.98 3.13 14.66
N THR A 302 3.92 3.77 14.17
CA THR A 302 2.53 3.44 14.55
C THR A 302 1.75 2.74 13.43
N SER A 303 2.42 2.38 12.33
CA SER A 303 1.81 1.65 11.23
C SER A 303 1.38 0.25 11.67
N LEU A 304 0.10 -0.06 11.50
CA LEU A 304 -0.44 -1.42 11.68
C LEU A 304 -0.46 -2.21 10.37
N LEU A 305 0.19 -1.70 9.32
CA LEU A 305 0.45 -2.42 8.09
C LEU A 305 1.86 -3.00 8.15
N ASN A 306 1.95 -4.34 8.15
CA ASN A 306 3.19 -5.09 8.26
C ASN A 306 3.88 -5.25 6.90
N SER A 307 3.12 -5.61 5.86
CA SER A 307 3.66 -5.86 4.53
C SER A 307 2.66 -5.57 3.41
N VAL A 308 3.22 -5.29 2.23
CA VAL A 308 2.48 -5.22 0.97
C VAL A 308 3.27 -5.98 -0.08
N THR A 309 2.66 -7.00 -0.67
CA THR A 309 3.26 -7.89 -1.65
C THR A 309 2.46 -7.84 -2.95
N THR A 310 3.14 -7.94 -4.08
CA THR A 310 2.53 -7.90 -5.40
C THR A 310 2.80 -9.20 -6.14
N HIS A 311 1.77 -9.76 -6.76
CA HIS A 311 1.82 -11.02 -7.48
C HIS A 311 1.22 -10.86 -8.88
N PHE A 312 1.79 -11.59 -9.84
CA PHE A 312 1.16 -11.74 -11.15
C PHE A 312 0.05 -12.77 -11.09
N LEU A 313 -1.17 -12.32 -11.35
CA LEU A 313 -2.38 -13.13 -11.41
C LEU A 313 -2.34 -13.99 -12.68
N ILE A 314 -2.55 -15.29 -12.51
CA ILE A 314 -2.84 -16.20 -13.62
C ILE A 314 -4.34 -16.25 -13.84
N LYS A 315 -5.11 -16.43 -12.75
CA LYS A 315 -6.58 -16.48 -12.82
C LYS A 315 -7.22 -16.36 -11.44
N ASP A 316 -8.43 -15.82 -11.37
CA ASP A 316 -9.30 -16.11 -10.23
C ASP A 316 -9.77 -17.56 -10.31
N VAL A 317 -9.63 -18.28 -9.21
CA VAL A 317 -10.01 -19.69 -9.09
C VAL A 317 -10.96 -19.88 -7.92
N LEU A 318 -11.52 -21.07 -7.77
CA LEU A 318 -12.24 -21.47 -6.58
C LEU A 318 -11.59 -22.76 -6.08
N VAL A 319 -11.13 -22.80 -4.83
CA VAL A 319 -10.67 -24.05 -4.23
C VAL A 319 -11.90 -24.86 -3.79
N ASP A 320 -12.24 -25.88 -4.57
CA ASP A 320 -13.44 -26.72 -4.40
C ASP A 320 -13.27 -27.88 -3.40
N LEU A 321 -12.24 -27.83 -2.55
CA LEU A 321 -11.99 -28.84 -1.53
C LEU A 321 -13.03 -28.78 -0.40
N PRO A 322 -13.39 -29.92 0.22
CA PRO A 322 -14.34 -29.93 1.33
C PRO A 322 -13.93 -28.99 2.47
N GLY A 323 -14.86 -28.13 2.89
CA GLY A 323 -14.65 -27.19 4.01
C GLY A 323 -14.10 -25.83 3.61
N ARG A 324 -13.91 -25.56 2.32
CA ARG A 324 -13.59 -24.23 1.78
C ARG A 324 -14.82 -23.38 1.58
N ASP A 325 -14.61 -22.07 1.57
CA ASP A 325 -15.66 -21.11 1.28
C ASP A 325 -16.06 -21.13 -0.22
N SER A 326 -16.95 -20.21 -0.62
CA SER A 326 -17.37 -20.07 -2.01
C SER A 326 -16.78 -18.84 -2.69
N VAL A 327 -15.90 -18.12 -2.00
CA VAL A 327 -15.28 -16.89 -2.47
C VAL A 327 -14.19 -17.26 -3.45
N LYS A 328 -14.06 -16.49 -4.52
CA LYS A 328 -12.96 -16.72 -5.45
C LYS A 328 -11.63 -16.44 -4.75
N ASP A 329 -10.62 -17.20 -5.13
CA ASP A 329 -9.23 -17.12 -4.70
C ASP A 329 -8.35 -16.60 -5.84
N PHE A 330 -7.09 -16.29 -5.55
CA PHE A 330 -6.14 -15.81 -6.56
C PHE A 330 -5.09 -16.88 -6.86
N LEU A 331 -5.12 -17.46 -8.06
CA LEU A 331 -4.01 -18.27 -8.56
C LEU A 331 -2.96 -17.33 -9.16
N ALA A 332 -1.77 -17.31 -8.57
CA ALA A 332 -0.70 -16.43 -8.99
C ALA A 332 0.60 -17.19 -9.27
N LYS A 333 1.49 -16.52 -10.02
CA LYS A 333 2.82 -17.00 -10.32
C LYS A 333 3.85 -16.38 -9.37
N ASP A 334 4.36 -17.20 -8.47
CA ASP A 334 5.53 -16.87 -7.66
C ASP A 334 6.82 -17.21 -8.45
N PRO A 335 7.99 -16.65 -8.09
CA PRO A 335 9.24 -16.86 -8.81
C PRO A 335 9.61 -18.34 -9.07
N ALA A 336 9.24 -19.26 -8.16
CA ALA A 336 9.60 -20.68 -8.25
C ALA A 336 8.42 -21.61 -8.54
N GLN A 337 7.18 -21.20 -8.29
CA GLN A 337 6.02 -22.11 -8.28
C GLN A 337 4.72 -21.34 -8.54
N TYR A 338 3.63 -22.07 -8.73
CA TYR A 338 2.30 -21.47 -8.71
C TYR A 338 1.70 -21.63 -7.31
N ARG A 339 0.95 -20.62 -6.87
CA ARG A 339 0.32 -20.61 -5.56
C ARG A 339 -1.09 -20.07 -5.67
N VAL A 340 -2.01 -20.68 -4.95
CA VAL A 340 -3.34 -20.15 -4.69
C VAL A 340 -3.32 -19.42 -3.36
N TYR A 341 -3.70 -18.15 -3.41
CA TYR A 341 -3.92 -17.29 -2.26
C TYR A 341 -5.40 -17.32 -1.94
N GLU A 342 -5.74 -18.06 -0.89
CA GLU A 342 -7.11 -18.36 -0.51
C GLU A 342 -7.74 -17.16 0.23
N SER A 343 -9.03 -16.92 0.01
CA SER A 343 -9.82 -15.87 0.65
C SER A 343 -9.88 -15.99 2.17
N GLU A 344 -9.73 -17.21 2.70
CA GLU A 344 -9.70 -17.52 4.13
C GLU A 344 -8.32 -17.29 4.77
N GLY A 345 -7.32 -16.82 4.00
CA GLY A 345 -5.97 -16.49 4.48
C GLY A 345 -4.94 -17.62 4.30
N GLY A 346 -5.34 -18.74 3.68
CA GLY A 346 -4.47 -19.86 3.35
C GLY A 346 -3.63 -19.63 2.09
N ASP A 347 -2.44 -20.23 2.05
CA ASP A 347 -1.52 -20.15 0.92
C ASP A 347 -1.14 -21.57 0.44
N THR A 348 -1.72 -22.01 -0.68
CA THR A 348 -1.56 -23.38 -1.17
C THR A 348 -0.70 -23.44 -2.43
N VAL A 349 0.42 -24.16 -2.38
CA VAL A 349 1.26 -24.43 -3.55
C VAL A 349 0.55 -25.40 -4.49
N VAL A 350 0.54 -25.11 -5.79
CA VAL A 350 -0.07 -25.98 -6.79
C VAL A 350 0.93 -26.49 -7.81
N THR A 351 0.69 -27.71 -8.28
CA THR A 351 1.53 -28.39 -9.27
C THR A 351 1.08 -28.03 -10.68
N ASP A 352 2.02 -27.58 -11.50
CA ASP A 352 1.79 -27.36 -12.93
C ASP A 352 1.96 -28.67 -13.71
N TYR A 353 0.86 -29.16 -14.28
CA TYR A 353 0.83 -30.37 -15.11
C TYR A 353 0.85 -30.06 -16.62
N THR A 354 0.92 -28.79 -17.05
CA THR A 354 0.82 -28.42 -18.46
C THR A 354 1.84 -29.12 -19.36
N GLY A 355 3.08 -29.30 -18.88
CA GLY A 355 4.14 -30.04 -19.59
C GLY A 355 3.89 -31.55 -19.72
N GLN A 356 2.86 -32.09 -19.06
CA GLN A 356 2.45 -33.51 -19.14
C GLN A 356 1.22 -33.72 -20.04
N VAL A 357 0.62 -32.64 -20.55
CA VAL A 357 -0.56 -32.71 -21.41
C VAL A 357 -0.12 -32.77 -22.88
N SER A 358 -0.69 -33.71 -23.64
CA SER A 358 -0.61 -33.73 -25.10
C SER A 358 -2.01 -33.70 -25.70
N LEU A 359 -2.25 -32.81 -26.66
CA LEU A 359 -3.48 -32.79 -27.43
C LEU A 359 -3.35 -33.78 -28.58
N ILE A 360 -4.15 -34.83 -28.58
CA ILE A 360 -4.30 -35.75 -29.71
C ILE A 360 -5.50 -35.28 -30.52
N PHE A 361 -5.25 -34.74 -31.72
CA PHE A 361 -6.33 -34.45 -32.66
C PHE A 361 -6.80 -35.77 -33.29
N ASP A 362 -8.00 -36.21 -32.91
CA ASP A 362 -8.67 -37.32 -33.59
C ASP A 362 -9.22 -36.81 -34.94
N SER A 363 -8.70 -37.33 -36.04
CA SER A 363 -9.08 -36.94 -37.41
C SER A 363 -10.24 -37.78 -37.97
N SER A 364 -10.98 -38.49 -37.11
CA SER A 364 -12.12 -39.31 -37.55
C SER A 364 -13.44 -38.52 -37.64
N SER A 365 -13.50 -37.55 -38.56
CA SER A 365 -14.78 -37.11 -39.14
C SER A 365 -14.64 -36.64 -40.59
N ALA A 366 -14.07 -37.50 -41.43
CA ALA A 366 -14.43 -37.50 -42.85
C ALA A 366 -15.76 -38.25 -43.00
N GLY A 367 -16.86 -37.54 -42.78
CA GLY A 367 -18.20 -38.00 -43.17
C GLY A 367 -18.34 -37.96 -44.69
N VAL A 368 -18.63 -39.11 -45.30
CA VAL A 368 -19.45 -39.25 -46.51
C VAL A 368 -20.48 -40.34 -46.24
#